data_AF-A0A924YL68-F1
#
_entry.id   AF-A0A924YL68-F1
#
_cell.length_a   1.000
_cell.length_b   1.000
_cell.length_c   1.000
_cell.angle_alpha   90.00
_cell.angle_beta   90.00
_cell.angle_gamma   90.00
#
_symmetry.space_group_name_H-M   'P 1'
#
loop_
_entity.id
_entity.type
_entity.pdbx_description
1 polymer ?
#
loop_
_entity_poly.entity_id
_entity_poly.type
_entity_poly.pdbx_seq_one_letter_code
_entity_poly.pdbx_strand_id
1 'polypeptide(L)' 'MKPDPVIAELHRIKDEHAKKFNYDVRAMMADLRERQKTSGRTYVSFANKSGQVTDETASALPTKHN' A
#
# COMPACT_ATOMS: atom_id res chain seq x y z
N MET A 1 -21.89 -8.04 23.71
CA MET A 1 -20.41 -8.07 23.68
C MET A 1 -19.93 -6.69 24.11
N LYS A 2 -19.10 -6.57 25.14
CA LYS A 2 -18.60 -5.26 25.59
C LYS A 2 -17.58 -4.75 24.56
N PRO A 3 -17.64 -3.47 24.13
CA PRO A 3 -16.59 -2.90 23.30
C PRO A 3 -15.29 -2.90 24.11
N ASP A 4 -14.24 -3.46 23.52
CA ASP A 4 -12.90 -3.45 24.09
C ASP A 4 -12.35 -2.01 24.02
N PRO A 5 -11.94 -1.40 25.15
CA PRO A 5 -11.41 -0.04 25.16
C PRO A 5 -10.21 0.16 24.22
N VAL A 6 -9.40 -0.88 23.97
CA VAL A 6 -8.27 -0.83 23.03
C VAL A 6 -8.77 -0.70 21.58
N ILE A 7 -9.81 -1.44 21.22
CA ILE A 7 -10.41 -1.39 19.88
C ILE A 7 -11.08 -0.03 19.64
N ALA A 8 -11.72 0.54 20.66
CA ALA A 8 -12.33 1.85 20.56
C ALA A 8 -11.30 2.95 20.24
N GLU A 9 -10.12 2.91 20.86
CA GLU A 9 -9.06 3.88 20.56
C GLU A 9 -8.46 3.66 19.17
N LEU A 10 -8.29 2.41 18.73
CA LEU A 10 -7.87 2.12 17.36
C LEU A 10 -8.85 2.70 16.33
N HIS A 11 -10.16 2.59 16.56
CA HIS A 11 -11.15 3.21 15.69
C HIS A 11 -11.04 4.73 15.68
N ARG A 12 -10.87 5.37 16.83
CA ARG A 12 -10.69 6.83 16.92
C ARG A 12 -9.48 7.31 16.11
N ILE A 13 -8.33 6.65 16.28
CA ILE A 13 -7.09 6.98 15.54
C ILE A 13 -7.29 6.78 14.03
N LYS A 14 -7.93 5.68 13.61
CA LYS A 14 -8.20 5.40 12.20
C LYS A 14 -9.14 6.43 11.58
N ASP A 15 -10.18 6.85 12.30
CA ASP A 15 -11.12 7.86 11.84
C ASP A 15 -10.46 9.24 11.72
N GLU A 16 -9.68 9.65 12.71
CA GLU A 16 -8.92 10.90 12.67
C GLU A 16 -7.92 10.92 11.50
N HIS A 17 -7.30 9.78 11.19
CA HIS A 17 -6.44 9.66 10.02
C HIS A 17 -7.25 9.73 8.71
N ALA A 18 -8.34 8.97 8.59
CA ALA A 18 -9.16 8.94 7.38
C ALA A 18 -9.79 10.30 7.04
N LYS A 19 -10.18 11.08 8.05
CA LYS A 19 -10.68 12.46 7.88
C LYS A 19 -9.69 13.36 7.16
N LYS A 20 -8.38 13.20 7.38
CA LYS A 20 -7.33 13.98 6.68
C LYS A 20 -7.33 13.74 5.17
N PHE A 21 -7.91 12.63 4.72
CA PHE A 21 -8.01 12.23 3.33
C PHE A 21 -9.46 12.23 2.83
N ASN A 22 -10.40 12.85 3.55
CA ASN A 22 -11.83 12.82 3.23
C ASN A 22 -12.37 11.39 3.05
N TYR A 23 -11.84 10.44 3.81
CA TYR A 23 -12.15 9.01 3.69
C TYR A 23 -11.82 8.39 2.32
N ASP A 24 -11.02 9.06 1.48
CA ASP A 24 -10.53 8.50 0.23
C ASP A 24 -9.37 7.53 0.49
N VAL A 25 -9.67 6.24 0.38
CA VAL A 25 -8.70 5.15 0.54
C VAL A 25 -7.59 5.22 -0.50
N ARG A 26 -7.88 5.66 -1.73
CA ARG A 26 -6.86 5.79 -2.78
C ARG A 26 -5.86 6.88 -2.43
N ALA A 27 -6.34 8.01 -1.91
CA ALA A 27 -5.50 9.12 -1.47
C ALA A 27 -4.59 8.71 -0.29
N MET A 28 -5.13 8.01 0.71
CA MET A 28 -4.34 7.44 1.81
C MET A 28 -3.22 6.54 1.29
N MET A 29 -3.55 5.60 0.39
CA MET A 29 -2.56 4.68 -0.17
C MET A 29 -1.51 5.37 -1.04
N ALA A 30 -1.89 6.45 -1.74
CA ALA A 30 -0.96 7.25 -2.53
C ALA A 30 0.07 7.96 -1.63
N ASP A 31 -0.38 8.59 -0.55
CA ASP A 31 0.50 9.22 0.45
C ASP A 31 1.45 8.19 1.10
N LEU A 32 0.96 7.00 1.47
CA LEU A 32 1.83 5.94 1.98
C LEU A 32 2.92 5.51 0.98
N ARG A 33 2.57 5.35 -0.30
CA ARG A 33 3.54 5.03 -1.35
C ARG A 33 4.57 6.13 -1.53
N GLU A 34 4.17 7.39 -1.43
CA GLU A 34 5.09 8.52 -1.56
C GLU A 34 6.07 8.59 -0.39
N ARG A 35 5.58 8.41 0.84
CA ARG A 35 6.42 8.27 2.04
C ARG A 35 7.37 7.09 1.93
N GLN A 36 6.92 5.98 1.35
CA GLN A 36 7.77 4.81 1.12
C GLN A 36 8.94 5.16 0.20
N LYS A 37 8.67 5.78 -0.95
CA LYS A 37 9.69 6.20 -1.93
C LYS A 37 10.70 7.18 -1.36
N THR A 38 10.22 8.15 -0.57
CA THR A 38 11.05 9.22 0.01
C THR A 38 11.76 8.83 1.30
N SER A 39 11.47 7.65 1.86
CA SER A 39 12.01 7.24 3.16
C SER A 39 13.51 6.95 3.18
N GLY A 40 14.15 6.80 2.01
CA GLY A 40 15.56 6.39 1.90
C GLY A 40 15.85 4.98 2.42
N ARG A 41 14.82 4.19 2.73
CA ARG A 41 14.94 2.83 3.26
C ARG A 41 15.11 1.82 2.12
N THR A 42 15.96 0.82 2.34
CA THR A 42 16.08 -0.34 1.45
C THR A 42 14.95 -1.32 1.73
N TYR A 43 14.16 -1.64 0.71
CA TYR A 43 13.10 -2.65 0.79
C TYR A 43 13.59 -3.96 0.18
N VAL A 44 13.39 -5.07 0.90
CA VAL A 44 13.67 -6.42 0.41
C VAL A 44 12.38 -7.21 0.28
N SER A 45 12.24 -7.98 -0.81
CA SER A 45 11.09 -8.87 -1.01
C SER A 45 11.48 -10.29 -0.60
N PHE A 46 10.73 -10.85 0.35
CA PHE A 46 10.84 -12.27 0.74
C PHE A 46 9.82 -13.16 0.01
N ALA A 47 9.27 -12.68 -1.12
CA ALA A 47 8.41 -13.51 -1.95
C ALA A 47 9.19 -14.79 -2.34
N ASN A 48 8.65 -15.96 -1.95
CA ASN A 48 9.24 -17.24 -2.31
C ASN A 48 9.28 -17.33 -3.84
N LYS A 49 10.47 -17.49 -4.43
CA LYS A 49 10.67 -17.55 -5.89
C LYS A 49 10.18 -18.88 -6.49
N SER A 50 9.14 -19.49 -5.94
CA SER A 50 8.58 -20.77 -6.42
C SER A 50 7.67 -20.57 -7.63
N GLY A 51 8.19 -19.92 -8.68
CA GLY A 51 7.42 -19.61 -9.88
C GLY A 51 8.11 -18.69 -10.88
N GLN A 52 9.45 -18.73 -10.98
CA GLN A 52 10.14 -18.16 -12.14
C GLN A 52 9.84 -19.05 -13.36
N VAL A 53 8.60 -19.01 -13.86
CA VAL A 53 8.36 -19.30 -15.28
C VAL A 53 8.83 -18.06 -16.02
N THR A 54 10.00 -18.18 -16.63
CA THR A 54 10.56 -17.20 -17.57
C THR A 54 9.63 -17.11 -18.77
N ASP A 55 8.73 -16.13 -18.76
CA ASP A 55 8.04 -15.72 -19.99
C ASP A 55 8.97 -14.78 -20.76
N GLU A 56 9.91 -15.36 -21.49
CA GLU A 56 10.75 -14.66 -22.47
C GLU A 56 9.95 -14.11 -23.67
N THR A 57 8.60 -14.15 -23.65
CA THR A 57 7.77 -13.71 -24.79
C THR A 57 7.16 -12.31 -24.63
N ALA A 58 7.26 -11.65 -23.47
CA ALA A 58 6.66 -10.32 -23.29
C ALA A 58 7.56 -9.14 -23.74
N SER A 59 8.60 -9.39 -24.55
CA SER A 59 9.44 -8.35 -25.19
C SER A 59 8.77 -7.73 -26.43
N ALA A 60 7.46 -7.51 -26.42
CA ALA A 60 6.76 -6.86 -27.54
C ALA A 60 5.43 -6.23 -27.13
N LEU A 61 5.41 -5.18 -26.30
CA LEU A 61 4.37 -4.15 -26.41
C LEU A 61 4.86 -2.81 -25.79
N PRO A 62 4.89 -1.72 -26.56
CA PRO A 62 5.43 -0.44 -26.10
C PRO A 62 4.50 0.22 -25.07
N THR A 63 5.13 0.81 -24.06
CA THR A 63 4.58 1.83 -23.16
C THR A 63 3.76 2.85 -23.95
N LYS A 64 2.45 2.87 -23.76
CA LYS A 64 1.64 4.06 -24.03
C LYS A 64 1.08 4.58 -22.72
N HIS A 65 1.55 5.77 -22.37
CA HIS A 65 0.85 6.65 -21.45
C HIS A 65 -0.49 7.03 -22.08
N ASN A 66 -1.55 7.00 -21.28
CA ASN A 66 -2.77 7.77 -21.50
C ASN A 66 -3.24 8.33 -20.16
#